data_AF-A0A423KG31-F1
#
_entry.id   AF-A0A423KG31-F1
#
_cell.length_a   1.000
_cell.length_b   1.000
_cell.length_c   1.000
_cell.angle_alpha   90.00
_cell.angle_beta   90.00
_cell.angle_gamma   90.00
#
_symmetry.space_group_name_H-M   'P 1'
#
loop_
_entity.id
_entity.type
_entity.pdbx_description
1 polymer ?
#
loop_
_entity_poly.entity_id
_entity_poly.type
_entity_poly.pdbx_seq_one_letter_code
_entity_poly.pdbx_strand_id
1 'polypeptide(L)'
;MESYSIHVEHSENTKTAFVIFNDLGEVSQSVRECRFQTVGWILSVFDKMRALVDEWDEIVRESNVSDALTNLASLDWETACALVRAETWRERFNLIWPLLSYQDQALALGYDYDDEENKNYWPGFDSFNMMFHDLMRKCPFRNRRKVCTEANC
;
A
#
# COMPACT_ATOMS: atom_id res chain seq x y z
N MET A 1 14.65 -15.22 5.01
CA MET A 1 15.32 -14.56 3.87
C MET A 1 14.71 -13.18 3.83
N GLU A 2 15.52 -12.12 3.82
CA GLU A 2 15.00 -10.76 3.94
C GLU A 2 14.00 -10.46 2.82
N SER A 3 12.87 -9.82 3.12
CA SER A 3 11.80 -9.58 2.14
C SER A 3 12.19 -8.63 1.01
N TYR A 4 13.22 -7.81 1.19
CA TYR A 4 13.81 -6.99 0.14
C TYR A 4 15.30 -6.67 0.43
N SER A 5 16.05 -6.33 -0.61
CA SER A 5 17.40 -5.76 -0.51
C SER A 5 17.54 -4.53 -1.39
N ILE A 6 18.14 -3.46 -0.85
CA ILE A 6 18.50 -2.27 -1.63
C ILE A 6 19.98 -2.34 -1.96
N HIS A 7 20.30 -2.24 -3.24
CA HIS A 7 21.65 -2.21 -3.77
C HIS A 7 21.98 -0.79 -4.23
N VAL A 8 23.09 -0.25 -3.73
CA VAL A 8 23.63 1.03 -4.15
C VAL A 8 25.07 0.80 -4.57
N GLU A 9 25.37 1.11 -5.83
CA GLU A 9 26.70 0.97 -6.42
C GLU A 9 27.23 2.35 -6.79
N HIS A 10 28.47 2.61 -6.40
CA HIS A 10 29.21 3.83 -6.73
C HIS A 10 30.38 3.46 -7.63
N SER A 11 30.37 3.96 -8.87
CA SER A 11 31.50 3.88 -9.79
C SER A 11 32.10 5.27 -10.02
N GLU A 12 33.26 5.34 -10.67
CA GLU A 12 33.98 6.61 -10.90
C GLU A 12 33.11 7.70 -11.57
N ASN A 13 32.14 7.30 -12.41
CA ASN A 13 31.32 8.24 -13.20
C ASN A 13 29.81 8.02 -13.07
N THR A 14 29.36 7.00 -12.33
CA THR A 14 27.93 6.69 -12.20
C THR A 14 27.62 6.18 -10.80
N LYS A 15 26.44 6.52 -10.31
CA LYS A 15 25.83 5.80 -9.20
C LYS A 15 24.58 5.09 -9.71
N THR A 16 24.39 3.85 -9.27
CA THR A 16 23.23 3.05 -9.62
C THR A 16 22.56 2.59 -8.34
N ALA A 17 21.24 2.71 -8.27
CA ALA A 17 20.47 2.09 -7.21
C ALA A 17 19.31 1.27 -7.76
N PHE A 18 19.09 0.14 -7.13
CA PHE A 18 17.96 -0.72 -7.40
C PHE A 18 17.57 -1.50 -6.15
N VAL A 19 16.32 -1.91 -6.11
CA VAL A 19 15.78 -2.78 -5.07
C VAL A 19 15.44 -4.13 -5.67
N ILE A 20 15.65 -5.20 -4.91
CA ILE A 20 15.12 -6.53 -5.19
C ILE A 20 14.09 -6.84 -4.12
N PHE A 21 12.88 -7.21 -4.53
CA PHE A 21 11.85 -7.73 -3.64
C PHE A 21 11.82 -9.26 -3.78
N ASN A 22 11.91 -9.97 -2.65
CA ASN A 22 12.04 -11.42 -2.64
C ASN A 22 10.68 -12.10 -2.44
N ASP A 23 10.01 -11.81 -1.32
CA ASP A 23 8.72 -12.36 -0.93
C ASP A 23 8.07 -11.51 0.16
N LEU A 24 6.91 -11.97 0.66
CA LEU A 24 6.19 -11.39 1.78
C LEU A 24 6.39 -12.20 3.08
N GLY A 25 7.46 -12.97 3.22
CA GLY A 25 7.68 -13.88 4.35
C GLY A 25 7.91 -13.14 5.68
N GLU A 26 8.84 -12.18 5.70
CA GLU A 26 9.30 -11.47 6.90
C GLU A 26 8.73 -10.03 7.01
N VAL A 27 7.60 -9.75 6.36
CA VAL A 27 6.89 -8.46 6.45
C VAL A 27 5.81 -8.50 7.55
N SER A 28 5.19 -7.35 7.85
CA SER A 28 4.07 -7.27 8.80
C SER A 28 2.84 -8.04 8.31
N GLN A 29 1.97 -8.47 9.22
CA GLN A 29 0.74 -9.19 8.84
C GLN A 29 -0.12 -8.36 7.87
N SER A 30 -0.26 -7.06 8.12
CA SER A 30 -1.01 -6.17 7.22
C SER A 30 -0.51 -6.20 5.77
N VAL A 31 0.81 -6.28 5.56
CA VAL A 31 1.41 -6.34 4.22
C VAL A 31 1.15 -7.69 3.55
N ARG A 32 1.12 -8.79 4.30
CA ARG A 32 0.84 -10.13 3.76
C ARG A 32 -0.62 -10.30 3.32
N GLU A 33 -1.53 -9.71 4.08
CA GLU A 33 -2.97 -10.00 3.94
C GLU A 33 -3.73 -8.93 3.17
N CYS A 34 -3.23 -7.69 3.14
CA CYS A 34 -3.94 -6.58 2.53
C CYS A 34 -3.16 -5.99 1.38
N ARG A 35 -3.72 -6.17 0.17
CA ARG A 35 -3.16 -5.64 -1.08
C ARG A 35 -2.84 -4.15 -1.01
N PHE A 36 -3.68 -3.36 -0.35
CA PHE A 36 -3.40 -1.92 -0.15
C PHE A 36 -2.11 -1.70 0.63
N GLN A 37 -1.91 -2.40 1.74
CA GLN A 37 -0.70 -2.29 2.55
C GLN A 37 0.52 -2.91 1.85
N THR A 38 0.35 -3.97 1.05
CA THR A 38 1.40 -4.49 0.16
C THR A 38 1.92 -3.42 -0.80
N VAL A 39 1.02 -2.69 -1.47
CA VAL A 39 1.38 -1.58 -2.37
C VAL A 39 2.10 -0.47 -1.59
N GLY A 40 1.55 -0.06 -0.44
CA GLY A 40 2.17 0.97 0.40
C GLY A 40 3.58 0.60 0.86
N TRP A 41 3.78 -0.66 1.26
CA TRP A 41 5.09 -1.15 1.68
C TRP A 41 6.12 -1.08 0.55
N ILE A 42 5.80 -1.59 -0.64
CA ILE A 42 6.66 -1.55 -1.83
C ILE A 42 7.04 -0.10 -2.16
N LEU A 43 6.07 0.82 -2.17
CA LEU A 43 6.30 2.23 -2.46
C LEU A 43 7.14 2.92 -1.38
N SER A 44 6.99 2.55 -0.10
CA SER A 44 7.85 3.10 0.97
C SER A 44 9.29 2.61 0.84
N VAL A 45 9.51 1.38 0.39
CA VAL A 45 10.85 0.84 0.11
C VAL A 45 11.46 1.56 -1.09
N PHE A 46 10.66 1.84 -2.12
CA PHE A 46 11.09 2.64 -3.26
C PHE A 46 11.53 4.05 -2.84
N ASP A 47 10.73 4.74 -2.01
CA ASP A 47 11.10 6.07 -1.51
C ASP A 47 12.37 6.03 -0.65
N LYS A 48 12.57 4.98 0.17
CA LYS A 48 13.82 4.78 0.91
C LYS A 48 15.01 4.63 -0.01
N MET A 49 14.89 3.84 -1.07
CA MET A 49 15.95 3.67 -2.06
C MET A 49 16.26 5.00 -2.76
N ARG A 50 15.23 5.77 -3.17
CA ARG A 50 15.40 7.10 -3.76
C ARG A 50 16.08 8.09 -2.82
N ALA A 51 15.85 7.98 -1.52
CA ALA A 51 16.48 8.86 -0.53
C ALA A 51 17.95 8.51 -0.24
N LEU A 52 18.43 7.34 -0.68
CA LEU A 52 19.84 6.94 -0.54
C LEU A 52 20.72 7.45 -1.69
N VAL A 53 20.12 8.10 -2.67
CA VAL A 53 20.77 8.57 -3.88
C VAL A 53 20.46 10.07 -4.00
N ASP A 54 21.49 10.90 -4.15
CA ASP A 54 21.44 12.34 -3.92
C ASP A 54 21.02 13.16 -5.18
N GLU A 55 21.14 12.61 -6.39
CA GLU A 55 21.07 13.36 -7.65
C GLU A 55 20.29 12.65 -8.77
N TRP A 56 19.72 13.45 -9.68
CA TRP A 56 18.93 12.97 -10.82
C TRP A 56 19.74 12.25 -11.91
N ASP A 57 21.07 12.35 -11.88
CA ASP A 57 21.96 11.67 -12.82
C ASP A 57 22.21 10.21 -12.45
N GLU A 58 21.63 9.75 -11.33
CA GLU A 58 21.77 8.41 -10.80
C GLU A 58 20.79 7.45 -11.48
N ILE A 59 21.29 6.28 -11.90
CA ILE A 59 20.46 5.31 -12.62
C ILE A 59 19.61 4.56 -11.60
N VAL A 60 18.32 4.90 -11.54
CA VAL A 60 17.31 4.20 -10.73
C VAL A 60 16.60 3.15 -11.58
N ARG A 61 16.72 1.87 -11.22
CA ARG A 61 15.98 0.79 -11.91
C ARG A 61 14.57 0.63 -11.36
N GLU A 62 13.72 1.59 -11.71
CA GLU A 62 12.31 1.65 -11.32
C GLU A 62 11.50 0.40 -11.74
N SER A 63 11.91 -0.28 -12.82
CA SER A 63 11.25 -1.49 -13.32
C SER A 63 11.10 -2.58 -12.26
N ASN A 64 12.08 -2.74 -11.37
CA ASN A 64 12.02 -3.74 -10.31
C ASN A 64 10.89 -3.47 -9.31
N VAL A 65 10.52 -2.20 -9.13
CA VAL A 65 9.41 -1.79 -8.25
C VAL A 65 8.08 -2.08 -8.95
N SER A 66 7.97 -1.75 -10.24
CA SER A 66 6.79 -2.09 -11.03
C SER A 66 6.58 -3.60 -11.10
N ASP A 67 7.64 -4.38 -11.29
CA ASP A 67 7.60 -5.84 -11.25
C ASP A 67 7.10 -6.36 -9.90
N ALA A 68 7.57 -5.80 -8.79
CA ALA A 68 7.10 -6.16 -7.45
C ALA A 68 5.62 -5.80 -7.24
N LEU A 69 5.17 -4.64 -7.70
CA LEU A 69 3.76 -4.24 -7.65
C LEU A 69 2.87 -5.19 -8.45
N THR A 70 3.34 -5.66 -9.61
CA THR A 70 2.61 -6.66 -10.40
C THR A 70 2.63 -8.04 -9.73
N ASN A 71 3.79 -8.51 -9.28
CA ASN A 71 3.97 -9.88 -8.80
C ASN A 71 3.44 -10.09 -7.38
N LEU A 72 3.68 -9.14 -6.46
CA LEU A 72 3.35 -9.27 -5.05
C LEU A 72 2.00 -8.65 -4.70
N ALA A 73 1.62 -7.56 -5.39
CA ALA A 73 0.34 -6.87 -5.16
C ALA A 73 -0.69 -7.14 -6.27
N SER A 74 -0.38 -7.99 -7.27
CA SER A 74 -1.32 -8.36 -8.34
C SER A 74 -1.91 -7.14 -9.07
N LEU A 75 -1.09 -6.10 -9.29
CA LEU A 75 -1.49 -4.94 -10.09
C LEU A 75 -1.20 -5.16 -11.56
N ASP A 76 -2.03 -4.58 -12.43
CA ASP A 76 -1.69 -4.48 -13.84
C ASP A 76 -0.46 -3.57 -14.04
N TRP A 77 0.26 -3.80 -15.13
CA TRP A 77 1.52 -3.12 -15.40
C TRP A 77 1.37 -1.60 -15.56
N GLU A 78 0.25 -1.14 -16.12
CA GLU A 78 0.00 0.29 -16.35
C GLU A 78 -0.17 1.02 -15.02
N THR A 79 -1.00 0.47 -14.12
CA THR A 79 -1.17 0.98 -12.76
C THR A 79 0.14 0.93 -11.97
N ALA A 80 0.90 -0.17 -12.06
CA ALA A 80 2.20 -0.31 -11.39
C ALA A 80 3.19 0.79 -11.84
N CYS A 81 3.28 1.03 -13.15
CA CYS A 81 4.10 2.11 -13.70
C CYS A 81 3.62 3.49 -13.26
N ALA A 82 2.30 3.73 -13.24
CA ALA A 82 1.72 5.00 -12.81
C ALA A 82 2.03 5.30 -11.33
N LEU A 83 1.97 4.27 -10.46
CA LEU A 83 2.28 4.42 -9.03
C LEU A 83 3.74 4.79 -8.78
N VAL A 84 4.68 4.20 -9.53
CA VAL A 84 6.11 4.48 -9.39
C VAL A 84 6.43 5.91 -9.85
N ARG A 85 5.76 6.38 -10.91
CA ARG A 85 5.95 7.74 -11.46
C ARG A 85 5.28 8.84 -10.63
N ALA A 86 4.26 8.50 -9.84
CA ALA A 86 3.56 9.47 -9.01
C ALA A 86 4.51 10.10 -7.98
N GLU A 87 4.51 11.44 -7.94
CA GLU A 87 5.46 12.23 -7.15
C GLU A 87 5.05 12.31 -5.68
N THR A 88 3.74 12.20 -5.40
CA THR A 88 3.20 12.35 -4.06
C THR A 88 2.45 11.11 -3.58
N TRP A 89 2.48 10.87 -2.27
CA TRP A 89 1.66 9.83 -1.62
C TRP A 89 0.16 10.02 -1.85
N ARG A 90 -0.29 11.27 -2.00
CA ARG A 90 -1.68 11.59 -2.31
C ARG A 90 -2.08 11.11 -3.71
N GLU A 91 -1.22 11.33 -4.71
CA GLU A 91 -1.45 10.82 -6.06
C GLU A 91 -1.44 9.30 -6.08
N ARG A 92 -0.46 8.67 -5.41
CA ARG A 92 -0.41 7.20 -5.25
C ARG A 92 -1.69 6.65 -4.62
N PHE A 93 -2.20 7.31 -3.58
CA PHE A 93 -3.46 6.93 -2.95
C PHE A 93 -4.65 7.06 -3.91
N ASN A 94 -4.77 8.19 -4.62
CA ASN A 94 -5.84 8.43 -5.57
C ASN A 94 -5.81 7.45 -6.77
N LEU A 95 -4.63 6.95 -7.13
CA LEU A 95 -4.47 5.93 -8.16
C LEU A 95 -4.95 4.57 -7.68
N ILE A 96 -4.54 4.12 -6.48
CA ILE A 96 -4.83 2.75 -6.04
C ILE A 96 -6.20 2.59 -5.37
N TRP A 97 -6.61 3.55 -4.53
CA TRP A 97 -7.78 3.37 -3.66
C TRP A 97 -9.07 3.03 -4.44
N PRO A 98 -9.39 3.70 -5.57
CA PRO A 98 -10.57 3.38 -6.35
C PRO A 98 -10.52 2.04 -7.09
N LEU A 99 -9.31 1.48 -7.28
CA LEU A 99 -9.10 0.21 -8.00
C LEU A 99 -9.15 -1.01 -7.08
N LEU A 100 -9.09 -0.79 -5.76
CA LEU A 100 -9.23 -1.85 -4.78
C LEU A 100 -10.65 -2.41 -4.78
N SER A 101 -10.76 -3.72 -4.53
CA SER A 101 -12.06 -4.34 -4.31
C SER A 101 -12.68 -3.81 -3.01
N TYR A 102 -14.00 -3.95 -2.88
CA TYR A 102 -14.68 -3.63 -1.62
C TYR A 102 -14.09 -4.43 -0.45
N GLN A 103 -13.71 -5.69 -0.67
CA GLN A 103 -13.06 -6.53 0.34
C GLN A 103 -11.71 -5.96 0.76
N ASP A 104 -10.87 -5.55 -0.20
CA ASP A 104 -9.55 -4.97 0.11
C ASP A 104 -9.69 -3.66 0.89
N GLN A 105 -10.61 -2.78 0.47
CA GLN A 105 -10.87 -1.52 1.17
C GLN A 105 -11.40 -1.78 2.58
N ALA A 106 -12.33 -2.72 2.75
CA ALA A 106 -12.87 -3.08 4.05
C ALA A 106 -11.79 -3.67 4.97
N LEU A 107 -10.89 -4.49 4.44
CA LEU A 107 -9.75 -5.04 5.19
C LEU A 107 -8.81 -3.91 5.63
N ALA A 108 -8.42 -3.01 4.71
CA ALA A 108 -7.58 -1.87 5.01
C ALA A 108 -8.18 -0.96 6.09
N LEU A 109 -9.48 -0.71 6.05
CA LEU A 109 -10.18 0.10 7.05
C LEU A 109 -10.33 -0.63 8.39
N GLY A 110 -10.31 -1.96 8.38
CA GLY A 110 -10.52 -2.81 9.56
C GLY A 110 -9.29 -3.00 10.44
N TYR A 111 -8.09 -2.68 9.96
CA TYR A 111 -6.88 -2.81 10.77
C TYR A 111 -6.81 -1.77 11.89
N ASP A 112 -6.29 -2.23 13.02
CA ASP A 112 -5.78 -1.38 14.08
C ASP A 112 -4.33 -1.02 13.78
N TYR A 113 -4.10 0.20 13.30
CA TYR A 113 -2.77 0.67 12.89
C TYR A 113 -1.86 1.06 14.06
N ASP A 114 -2.38 1.05 15.30
CA ASP A 114 -1.57 1.21 16.51
C ASP A 114 -0.87 -0.11 16.91
N ASP A 115 -1.29 -1.25 16.33
CA ASP A 115 -0.64 -2.55 16.48
C ASP A 115 0.61 -2.66 15.57
N GLU A 116 1.73 -3.08 16.14
CA GLU A 116 3.01 -3.24 15.43
C GLU A 116 2.91 -4.24 14.26
N GLU A 117 2.06 -5.27 14.38
CA GLU A 117 1.81 -6.26 13.33
C GLU A 117 1.01 -5.70 12.14
N ASN A 118 0.36 -4.55 12.34
CA ASN A 118 -0.52 -3.91 11.37
C ASN A 118 0.01 -2.57 10.88
N LYS A 119 1.32 -2.35 10.91
CA LYS A 119 1.96 -1.09 10.51
C LYS A 119 1.31 -0.43 9.28
N ASN A 120 1.03 0.87 9.41
CA ASN A 120 0.52 1.68 8.32
C ASN A 120 1.65 2.13 7.37
N TYR A 121 1.58 1.73 6.10
CA TYR A 121 2.52 2.16 5.07
C TYR A 121 1.99 3.31 4.19
N TRP A 122 0.81 3.86 4.52
CA TRP A 122 0.19 4.97 3.82
C TRP A 122 0.15 6.22 4.69
N PRO A 123 1.03 7.21 4.44
CA PRO A 123 1.04 8.47 5.19
C PRO A 123 -0.33 9.14 5.18
N GLY A 124 -0.88 9.40 6.38
CA GLY A 124 -2.19 10.06 6.57
C GLY A 124 -3.42 9.16 6.41
N PHE A 125 -3.25 7.86 6.14
CA PHE A 125 -4.38 6.93 6.03
C PHE A 125 -5.06 6.63 7.37
N ASP A 126 -4.31 6.65 8.47
CA ASP A 126 -4.82 6.57 9.84
C ASP A 126 -5.89 7.63 10.12
N SER A 127 -5.60 8.89 9.76
CA SER A 127 -6.52 10.01 9.90
C SER A 127 -7.76 9.84 9.02
N PHE A 128 -7.57 9.40 7.78
CA PHE A 128 -8.68 9.06 6.88
C PHE A 128 -9.56 7.93 7.45
N ASN A 129 -8.95 6.87 7.96
CA ASN A 129 -9.64 5.71 8.52
C ASN A 129 -10.44 6.10 9.77
N MET A 130 -9.86 6.88 10.68
CA MET A 130 -10.55 7.41 11.85
C MET A 130 -11.77 8.24 11.46
N MET A 131 -11.63 9.18 10.51
CA MET A 131 -12.75 9.99 10.03
C MET A 131 -13.85 9.12 9.38
N PHE A 132 -13.45 8.09 8.64
CA PHE A 132 -14.39 7.14 8.03
C PHE A 132 -15.18 6.37 9.09
N HIS A 133 -14.51 5.81 10.10
CA HIS A 133 -15.18 5.12 11.22
C HIS A 133 -16.11 6.05 11.99
N ASP A 134 -15.67 7.28 12.26
CA ASP A 134 -16.49 8.28 12.94
C ASP A 134 -17.76 8.62 12.13
N LEU A 135 -17.61 8.78 10.80
CA LEU A 135 -18.74 9.00 9.89
C LEU A 135 -19.69 7.80 9.88
N MET A 136 -19.15 6.58 9.78
CA MET A 136 -19.94 5.35 9.76
C MET A 136 -20.67 5.10 11.09
N ARG A 137 -20.06 5.48 12.22
CA ARG A 137 -20.68 5.41 13.55
C ARG A 137 -21.78 6.46 13.74
N LYS A 138 -21.60 7.66 13.17
CA LYS A 138 -22.57 8.76 13.23
C LYS A 138 -23.72 8.61 12.22
N CYS A 139 -23.54 7.83 11.15
CA CYS A 139 -24.58 7.53 10.17
C CYS A 139 -25.54 6.41 10.67
N PRO A 140 -26.83 6.69 10.97
CA PRO A 140 -27.74 5.69 11.55
C PRO A 140 -28.26 4.62 10.56
N PHE A 141 -27.70 4.49 9.37
CA PHE A 141 -28.31 3.76 8.24
C PHE A 141 -27.98 2.27 8.16
N ARG A 142 -27.82 1.57 9.30
CA ARG A 142 -27.75 0.08 9.31
C ARG A 142 -28.62 -0.63 10.34
N ASN A 143 -29.64 0.03 10.88
CA ASN A 143 -30.69 -0.66 11.65
C ASN A 143 -32.09 -0.29 11.15
N ARG A 144 -32.55 -0.97 10.09
CA ARG A 144 -33.99 -1.23 9.81
C ARG A 144 -34.17 -2.25 8.67
N ARG A 145 -33.74 -3.49 8.92
CA ARG A 145 -34.62 -4.63 8.61
C ARG A 145 -34.98 -5.28 9.94
N LYS A 146 -35.94 -4.67 10.65
CA LYS A 146 -36.82 -5.46 11.52
C LYS A 146 -37.52 -6.40 10.56
N VAL A 147 -37.09 -7.66 10.53
CA VAL A 147 -37.97 -8.74 10.09
C VAL A 147 -39.21 -8.60 10.95
N CYS A 148 -40.36 -8.29 10.34
CA CYS A 148 -41.64 -8.42 11.02
C CYS A 148 -41.80 -9.91 11.30
N THR A 149 -41.43 -10.32 12.51
CA THR A 149 -42.03 -11.49 13.13
C THR A 149 -43.48 -11.15 13.43
N GLU A 150 -44.33 -12.16 13.27
CA GLU A 150 -45.77 -12.22 13.55
C GLU A 150 -46.71 -11.85 12.39
N ALA A 151 -47.30 -12.90 11.81
CA ALA A 151 -48.68 -13.22 12.14
C ALA A 151 -48.88 -14.75 12.12
N ASN A 152 -49.12 -15.32 13.29
CA ASN A 152 -49.91 -16.53 13.42
C ASN A 152 -51.35 -16.21 13.03
N CYS A 153 -51.89 -16.94 12.07
CA CYS A 153 -53.28 -17.40 11.99
C CYS A 153 -53.31 -18.60 11.04
#